data_AF-A4BFZ8-F1
#
_entry.id   AF-A4BFZ8-F1
#
_cell.length_a   1.000
_cell.length_b   1.000
_cell.length_c   1.000
_cell.angle_alpha   90.00
_cell.angle_beta   90.00
_cell.angle_gamma   90.00
#
_symmetry.space_group_name_H-M   'P 1'
#
loop_
_entity.id
_entity.type
_entity.pdbx_description
1 polymer ?
#
loop_
_entity_poly.entity_id
_entity_poly.type
_entity_poly.pdbx_seq_one_letter_code
_entity_poly.pdbx_strand_id
1 'polypeptide(L)'
;MKFVCDDCHQMLLKSEEHRQRFFAQAIDRARRLVSTRQYDSALLYYGNALDAADIALDKTAPEQNDIDHYIRTGMEMLFALRKAGFFSDLAPFIEQAERRLKQLSTVDNVGWLVRPLKDIAEHPICVVEFWLSSLLSSVHQPRPAVLH
;
A
#
# COMPACT_ATOMS: atom_id res chain seq x y z
N MET A 1 -7.60 8.62 1.59
CA MET A 1 -6.88 9.83 1.11
C MET A 1 -7.32 10.05 -0.34
N LYS A 2 -6.88 11.11 -1.02
CA LYS A 2 -7.12 11.26 -2.46
C LYS A 2 -5.84 11.79 -3.13
N PHE A 3 -5.19 10.92 -3.88
CA PHE A 3 -3.94 11.13 -4.63
C PHE A 3 -4.17 11.18 -6.15
N VAL A 4 -5.18 10.48 -6.67
CA VAL A 4 -5.59 10.54 -8.08
C VAL A 4 -6.56 11.70 -8.32
N CYS A 5 -6.57 12.22 -9.54
CA CYS A 5 -7.54 13.24 -9.94
C CYS A 5 -8.98 12.69 -9.98
N ASP A 6 -9.96 13.58 -9.93
CA ASP A 6 -11.39 13.25 -9.89
C ASP A 6 -11.83 12.34 -11.03
N ASP A 7 -11.37 12.61 -12.25
CA ASP A 7 -11.69 11.79 -13.42
C ASP A 7 -11.15 10.36 -13.29
N CYS A 8 -9.89 10.21 -12.87
CA CYS A 8 -9.29 8.90 -12.60
C CYS A 8 -10.04 8.18 -11.47
N HIS A 9 -10.40 8.89 -10.40
CA HIS A 9 -11.17 8.32 -9.30
C HIS A 9 -12.52 7.76 -9.77
N GLN A 10 -13.24 8.51 -10.61
CA GLN A 10 -14.51 8.07 -11.19
C GLN A 10 -14.35 6.85 -12.10
N MET A 11 -13.23 6.74 -12.82
CA MET A 11 -12.95 5.54 -13.63
C MET A 11 -12.73 4.30 -12.75
N LEU A 12 -11.99 4.43 -11.65
CA LEU A 12 -11.70 3.32 -10.72
C LEU A 12 -12.95 2.81 -9.99
N LEU A 13 -13.92 3.69 -9.73
CA LEU A 13 -15.21 3.31 -9.14
C LEU A 13 -16.08 2.48 -10.10
N LYS A 14 -16.00 2.75 -11.41
CA LYS A 14 -16.90 2.16 -12.41
C LYS A 14 -16.54 0.73 -12.79
N SER A 15 -15.30 0.30 -12.58
CA SER A 15 -14.84 -1.01 -13.07
C SER A 15 -13.77 -1.60 -12.16
N GLU A 16 -14.10 -2.72 -11.54
CA GLU A 16 -13.18 -3.49 -10.70
C GLU A 16 -11.95 -3.97 -11.48
N GLU A 17 -12.15 -4.46 -12.70
CA GLU A 17 -11.04 -4.90 -13.54
C GLU A 17 -10.05 -3.76 -13.85
N HIS A 18 -10.56 -2.58 -14.21
CA HIS A 18 -9.70 -1.41 -14.42
C HIS A 18 -8.99 -1.00 -13.14
N ARG A 19 -9.66 -1.04 -11.99
CA ARG A 19 -9.06 -0.74 -10.69
C ARG A 19 -7.93 -1.70 -10.34
N GLN A 20 -8.12 -3.00 -10.53
CA GLN A 20 -7.10 -4.02 -10.28
C GLN A 20 -5.89 -3.84 -11.20
N ARG A 21 -6.11 -3.60 -12.49
CA ARG A 21 -5.03 -3.32 -13.46
C ARG A 21 -4.26 -2.05 -13.10
N PHE A 22 -4.98 -0.97 -12.76
CA PHE A 22 -4.38 0.29 -12.35
C PHE A 22 -3.54 0.13 -11.08
N PHE A 23 -4.07 -0.56 -10.07
CA PHE A 23 -3.35 -0.89 -8.84
C PHE A 23 -2.04 -1.64 -9.14
N ALA A 24 -2.12 -2.72 -9.92
CA ALA A 24 -0.95 -3.54 -10.25
C ALA A 24 0.14 -2.74 -10.99
N GLN A 25 -0.26 -1.90 -11.96
CA GLN A 25 0.67 -1.03 -12.69
C GLN A 25 1.33 0.02 -11.78
N ALA A 26 0.55 0.63 -10.89
CA ALA A 26 1.04 1.63 -9.96
C ALA A 26 2.06 1.01 -8.97
N ILE A 27 1.73 -0.13 -8.35
CA ILE A 27 2.64 -0.84 -7.43
C ILE A 27 3.94 -1.27 -8.13
N ASP A 28 3.83 -1.86 -9.31
CA ASP A 28 5.00 -2.31 -10.08
C ASP A 28 5.91 -1.14 -10.46
N ARG A 29 5.33 0.00 -10.87
CA ARG A 29 6.09 1.23 -11.14
C ARG A 29 6.74 1.80 -9.88
N ALA A 30 6.03 1.85 -8.76
CA ALA A 30 6.56 2.32 -7.47
C ALA A 30 7.77 1.48 -7.03
N ARG A 31 7.65 0.14 -7.07
CA ARG A 31 8.72 -0.78 -6.68
C ARG A 31 9.96 -0.68 -7.56
N ARG A 32 9.83 -0.46 -8.87
CA ARG A 32 10.97 -0.17 -9.76
C ARG A 32 11.68 1.15 -9.42
N LEU A 33 10.94 2.15 -8.98
CA LEU A 33 11.54 3.42 -8.54
C LEU A 33 12.27 3.23 -7.20
N VAL A 34 11.68 2.48 -6.27
CA VAL A 34 12.33 2.08 -5.01
C VAL A 34 13.62 1.29 -5.25
N SER A 35 13.64 0.34 -6.18
CA SER A 35 14.84 -0.45 -6.49
C SER A 35 15.99 0.38 -7.07
N THR A 36 15.66 1.51 -7.71
CA THR A 36 16.62 2.50 -8.21
C THR A 36 16.83 3.67 -7.25
N ARG A 37 16.37 3.54 -6.00
CA ARG A 37 16.48 4.55 -4.92
C ARG A 37 15.79 5.89 -5.22
N GLN A 38 14.86 5.93 -6.16
CA GLN A 38 14.05 7.10 -6.49
C GLN A 38 12.81 7.16 -5.59
N TYR A 39 13.02 7.34 -4.29
CA TYR A 39 11.95 7.25 -3.29
C TYR A 39 10.89 8.35 -3.46
N ASP A 40 11.28 9.59 -3.71
CA ASP A 40 10.36 10.72 -3.94
C ASP A 40 9.40 10.43 -5.10
N SER A 41 9.95 9.97 -6.23
CA SER A 41 9.17 9.59 -7.41
C SER A 41 8.25 8.40 -7.14
N ALA A 42 8.67 7.45 -6.28
CA ALA A 42 7.87 6.29 -5.92
C ALA A 42 6.61 6.67 -5.13
N LEU A 43 6.66 7.74 -4.33
CA LEU A 43 5.53 8.20 -3.50
C LEU A 43 4.28 8.51 -4.33
N LEU A 44 4.44 9.10 -5.51
CA LEU A 44 3.31 9.36 -6.41
C LEU A 44 2.58 8.06 -6.78
N TYR A 45 3.33 7.03 -7.16
CA TYR A 45 2.75 5.76 -7.58
C TYR A 45 2.20 4.95 -6.40
N TYR A 46 2.83 5.02 -5.23
CA TYR A 46 2.27 4.45 -4.01
C TYR A 46 0.97 5.13 -3.60
N GLY A 47 0.88 6.46 -3.70
CA GLY A 47 -0.37 7.19 -3.47
C GLY A 47 -1.48 6.75 -4.43
N ASN A 48 -1.18 6.64 -5.72
CA ASN A 48 -2.12 6.13 -6.73
C ASN A 48 -2.59 4.71 -6.43
N ALA A 49 -1.67 3.82 -6.07
CA ALA A 49 -2.01 2.45 -5.67
C ALA A 49 -2.86 2.43 -4.39
N LEU A 50 -2.54 3.28 -3.42
CA LEU A 50 -3.25 3.35 -2.15
C LEU A 50 -4.70 3.80 -2.35
N ASP A 51 -4.95 4.78 -3.23
CA ASP A 51 -6.31 5.18 -3.60
C ASP A 51 -7.09 4.03 -4.26
N ALA A 52 -6.47 3.30 -5.19
CA ALA A 52 -7.11 2.17 -5.83
C ALA A 52 -7.44 1.05 -4.82
N ALA A 53 -6.56 0.82 -3.84
CA ALA A 53 -6.81 -0.11 -2.74
C ALA A 53 -7.91 0.41 -1.79
N ASP A 54 -7.91 1.71 -1.46
CA ASP A 54 -8.91 2.34 -0.58
C ASP A 54 -10.32 2.25 -1.18
N ILE A 55 -10.45 2.47 -2.49
CA ILE A 55 -11.70 2.29 -3.24
C ILE A 55 -12.15 0.81 -3.22
N ALA A 56 -11.22 -0.14 -3.26
CA ALA A 56 -11.59 -1.56 -3.18
C ALA A 56 -12.23 -1.93 -1.83
N LEU A 57 -11.93 -1.16 -0.77
CA LEU A 57 -12.54 -1.32 0.56
C LEU A 57 -13.98 -0.79 0.64
N ASP A 58 -14.46 0.01 -0.33
CA ASP A 58 -15.85 0.51 -0.34
C ASP A 58 -16.89 -0.56 -0.73
N LYS A 59 -16.45 -1.78 -1.07
CA LYS A 59 -17.36 -2.92 -1.27
C LYS A 59 -18.14 -3.18 0.03
N THR A 60 -19.40 -3.62 -0.10
CA THR A 60 -20.23 -4.00 1.05
C THR A 60 -19.58 -5.08 1.93
N ALA A 61 -18.78 -5.95 1.32
CA ALA A 61 -17.97 -6.94 2.00
C ALA A 61 -16.60 -7.04 1.29
N PRO A 62 -15.59 -6.25 1.70
CA PRO A 62 -14.28 -6.33 1.09
C PRO A 62 -13.60 -7.66 1.45
N GLU A 63 -12.85 -8.21 0.50
CA GLU A 63 -12.12 -9.46 0.71
C GLU A 63 -10.84 -9.22 1.51
N GLN A 64 -10.29 -10.26 2.14
CA GLN A 64 -9.01 -10.17 2.85
C GLN A 64 -7.89 -9.62 1.95
N ASN A 65 -7.91 -9.97 0.65
CA ASN A 65 -6.94 -9.47 -0.32
C ASN A 65 -7.05 -7.96 -0.55
N ASP A 66 -8.25 -7.37 -0.47
CA ASP A 66 -8.44 -5.91 -0.59
C ASP A 66 -7.82 -5.20 0.63
N ILE A 67 -7.99 -5.76 1.83
CA ILE A 67 -7.37 -5.27 3.08
C ILE A 67 -5.84 -5.40 3.02
N ASP A 68 -5.33 -6.54 2.57
CA ASP A 68 -3.90 -6.80 2.45
C ASP A 68 -3.24 -5.84 1.46
N HIS A 69 -3.89 -5.58 0.31
CA HIS A 69 -3.43 -4.58 -0.65
C HIS A 69 -3.34 -3.19 -0.03
N TYR A 70 -4.36 -2.78 0.73
CA TYR A 70 -4.37 -1.47 1.39
C TYR A 70 -3.23 -1.35 2.42
N ILE A 71 -3.13 -2.29 3.36
CA ILE A 71 -2.10 -2.29 4.40
C ILE A 71 -0.70 -2.36 3.80
N ARG A 72 -0.47 -3.29 2.87
CA ARG A 72 0.85 -3.48 2.27
C ARG A 72 1.28 -2.27 1.46
N THR A 73 0.36 -1.64 0.73
CA THR A 73 0.66 -0.40 0.01
C THR A 73 1.02 0.72 0.98
N GLY A 74 0.28 0.85 2.08
CA GLY A 74 0.60 1.79 3.15
C GLY A 74 1.99 1.54 3.77
N MET A 75 2.35 0.28 4.00
CA MET A 75 3.68 -0.10 4.49
C MET A 75 4.79 0.35 3.54
N GLU A 76 4.66 0.02 2.25
CA GLU A 76 5.67 0.38 1.25
C GLU A 76 5.76 1.90 1.05
N MET A 77 4.63 2.61 1.12
CA MET A 77 4.58 4.07 1.06
C MET A 77 5.28 4.73 2.26
N LEU A 78 4.99 4.27 3.49
CA LEU A 78 5.64 4.77 4.71
C LEU A 78 7.16 4.55 4.67
N PHE A 79 7.59 3.39 4.18
CA PHE A 79 9.02 3.13 3.98
C PHE A 79 9.63 4.12 2.99
N ALA A 80 8.99 4.33 1.84
CA ALA A 80 9.45 5.30 0.84
C ALA A 80 9.51 6.73 1.41
N LEU A 81 8.52 7.16 2.21
CA LEU A 81 8.51 8.47 2.88
C LEU A 81 9.75 8.65 3.76
N ARG A 82 10.05 7.65 4.60
CA ARG A 82 11.21 7.68 5.49
C ARG A 82 12.53 7.70 4.71
N LYS A 83 12.65 6.91 3.64
CA LYS A 83 13.87 6.85 2.81
C LYS A 83 14.08 8.11 1.96
N ALA A 84 13.00 8.80 1.59
CA ALA A 84 13.04 10.11 0.96
C ALA A 84 13.41 11.25 1.92
N GLY A 85 13.53 10.99 3.22
CA GLY A 85 13.87 12.00 4.22
C GLY A 85 12.68 12.84 4.68
N PHE A 86 11.44 12.44 4.38
CA PHE A 86 10.25 13.02 4.98
C PHE A 86 10.06 12.44 6.39
N PHE A 87 10.76 13.02 7.37
CA PHE A 87 10.68 12.66 8.79
C PHE A 87 9.50 13.31 9.52
N SER A 88 8.53 13.85 8.79
CA SER A 88 7.30 14.39 9.37
C SER A 88 6.60 13.34 10.23
N ASP A 89 5.81 13.82 11.20
CA ASP A 89 4.96 12.94 11.99
C ASP A 89 4.10 12.05 11.07
N LEU A 90 4.34 10.74 11.14
CA LEU A 90 3.62 9.72 10.37
C LEU A 90 2.36 9.25 11.09
N ALA A 91 2.11 9.71 12.33
CA ALA A 91 0.91 9.36 13.08
C ALA A 91 -0.39 9.69 12.34
N PRO A 92 -0.55 10.86 11.66
CA PRO A 92 -1.77 11.16 10.91
C PRO A 92 -2.09 10.14 9.81
N PHE A 93 -1.06 9.57 9.17
CA PHE A 93 -1.23 8.52 8.17
C PHE A 93 -1.77 7.24 8.81
N ILE A 94 -1.17 6.82 9.93
CA ILE A 94 -1.56 5.61 10.66
C ILE A 94 -2.97 5.76 11.24
N GLU A 95 -3.29 6.91 11.84
CA GLU A 95 -4.63 7.22 12.35
C GLU A 95 -5.69 7.21 11.25
N GLN A 96 -5.34 7.67 10.05
CA GLN A 96 -6.23 7.58 8.91
C GLN A 96 -6.48 6.13 8.48
N ALA A 97 -5.43 5.31 8.37
CA ALA A 97 -5.57 3.89 8.06
C ALA A 97 -6.40 3.14 9.12
N GLU A 98 -6.16 3.43 10.40
CA GLU A 98 -6.96 2.89 11.51
C GLU A 98 -8.43 3.27 11.41
N ARG A 99 -8.74 4.55 11.20
CA ARG A 99 -10.13 5.02 11.06
C ARG A 99 -10.82 4.36 9.89
N ARG A 100 -10.11 4.20 8.76
CA ARG A 100 -10.64 3.55 7.58
C ARG A 100 -10.99 2.09 7.84
N LEU A 101 -10.08 1.33 8.45
CA LEU A 101 -10.31 -0.09 8.74
C LEU A 101 -11.39 -0.32 9.82
N LYS A 102 -11.52 0.60 10.79
CA LYS A 102 -12.60 0.56 11.81
C LYS A 102 -14.01 0.67 11.21
N GLN A 103 -14.14 1.19 10.00
CA GLN A 103 -15.42 1.30 9.30
C GLN A 103 -15.83 -0.01 8.61
N LEU A 104 -14.92 -0.97 8.48
CA LEU A 104 -15.18 -2.24 7.81
C LEU A 104 -15.75 -3.24 8.82
N SER A 105 -16.96 -3.72 8.57
CA SER A 105 -17.61 -4.72 9.42
C SER A 105 -16.93 -6.09 9.41
N THR A 106 -16.06 -6.34 8.43
CA THR A 106 -15.30 -7.59 8.26
C THR A 106 -14.01 -7.65 9.08
N VAL A 107 -13.63 -6.56 9.75
CA VAL A 107 -12.35 -6.45 10.47
C VAL A 107 -12.57 -6.52 11.98
N ASP A 108 -12.18 -7.65 12.57
CA ASP A 108 -12.34 -7.87 14.02
C ASP A 108 -11.20 -7.24 14.86
N ASN A 109 -10.00 -7.10 14.29
CA ASN A 109 -8.83 -6.61 15.01
C ASN A 109 -8.00 -5.62 14.19
N VAL A 110 -8.48 -4.38 14.12
CA VAL A 110 -7.79 -3.28 13.44
C VAL A 110 -6.39 -3.05 14.01
N GLY A 111 -6.22 -3.18 15.33
CA GLY A 111 -4.94 -2.94 16.01
C GLY A 111 -3.83 -3.87 15.50
N TRP A 112 -4.17 -5.12 15.20
CA TRP A 112 -3.23 -6.07 14.61
C TRP A 112 -2.89 -5.73 13.16
N LEU A 113 -3.88 -5.33 12.35
CA LEU A 113 -3.68 -4.98 10.93
C LEU A 113 -2.80 -3.75 10.72
N VAL A 114 -2.91 -2.74 11.59
CA VAL A 114 -2.12 -1.49 11.45
C VAL A 114 -0.76 -1.57 12.13
N ARG A 115 -0.51 -2.61 12.93
CA ARG A 115 0.76 -2.77 13.65
C ARG A 115 1.99 -2.69 12.73
N PRO A 116 2.01 -3.31 11.54
CA PRO A 116 3.13 -3.16 10.62
C PRO A 116 3.38 -1.71 10.18
N LEU A 117 2.35 -0.87 10.09
CA LEU A 117 2.50 0.56 9.76
C LEU A 117 3.21 1.30 10.91
N LYS A 118 2.82 1.00 12.16
CA LYS A 118 3.47 1.53 13.37
C LYS A 118 4.92 1.08 13.46
N ASP A 119 5.16 -0.20 13.22
CA ASP A 119 6.52 -0.76 13.25
C ASP A 119 7.43 -0.05 12.23
N ILE A 120 6.93 0.24 11.03
CA ILE A 120 7.67 1.02 10.02
C ILE A 120 7.91 2.46 10.45
N ALA A 121 6.95 3.11 11.11
CA ALA A 121 7.10 4.50 11.52
C ALA A 121 8.11 4.65 12.69
N GLU A 122 8.06 3.74 13.66
CA GLU A 122 8.72 3.91 14.96
C GLU A 122 10.10 3.25 15.04
N HIS A 123 10.36 2.17 14.29
CA HIS A 123 11.65 1.46 14.38
C HIS A 123 12.76 2.17 13.59
N PRO A 124 14.05 1.98 13.94
CA PRO A 124 15.16 2.49 13.16
C PRO A 124 15.07 2.06 11.68
N ILE A 125 15.31 2.98 10.75
CA ILE A 125 15.12 2.72 9.31
C ILE A 125 15.99 1.58 8.79
N CYS A 126 17.18 1.36 9.36
CA CYS A 126 18.05 0.23 9.03
C CYS A 126 17.44 -1.12 9.40
N VAL A 127 16.70 -1.19 10.51
CA VAL A 127 15.92 -2.38 10.89
C VAL A 127 14.81 -2.57 9.87
N VAL A 128 14.03 -1.51 9.60
CA VAL A 128 12.97 -1.51 8.56
C VAL A 128 13.42 -2.02 7.21
N GLU A 129 14.55 -1.53 6.73
CA GLU A 129 15.12 -1.93 5.46
C GLU A 129 15.44 -3.43 5.39
N PHE A 130 15.93 -4.02 6.48
CA PHE A 130 16.23 -5.45 6.53
C PHE A 130 15.00 -6.35 6.34
N TRP A 131 13.89 -6.10 7.05
CA TRP A 131 12.69 -6.92 6.89
C TRP A 131 11.89 -6.58 5.63
N LEU A 132 11.80 -5.31 5.24
CA LEU A 132 11.05 -4.93 4.04
C LEU A 132 11.74 -5.41 2.76
N SER A 133 13.09 -5.36 2.70
CA SER A 133 13.83 -5.94 1.57
C SER A 133 13.62 -7.44 1.45
N SER A 134 13.52 -8.17 2.58
CA SER A 134 13.17 -9.59 2.59
C SER A 134 11.77 -9.85 2.03
N LEU A 135 10.81 -8.99 2.36
CA LEU A 135 9.41 -9.07 1.91
C LEU A 135 9.20 -8.64 0.44
N LEU A 136 10.04 -7.76 -0.09
CA LEU A 136 9.99 -7.32 -1.49
C LEU A 136 10.75 -8.26 -2.42
N SER A 137 11.84 -8.87 -1.93
CA SER A 137 12.62 -9.87 -2.66
C SER A 137 11.85 -11.16 -2.91
N SER A 138 10.99 -11.58 -1.98
CA SER A 138 10.16 -12.79 -2.11
C SER A 138 9.05 -12.68 -3.16
N VAL A 139 8.68 -11.47 -3.58
CA VAL A 139 7.66 -11.23 -4.63
C VAL A 139 8.24 -11.31 -6.05
N HIS A 140 9.56 -11.25 -6.21
CA HIS A 140 10.23 -11.39 -7.50
C HIS A 140 10.48 -12.84 -7.93
N GLN A 141 10.00 -13.84 -7.18
CA GLN A 141 10.00 -15.21 -7.68
C GLN A 141 8.87 -15.39 -8.69
N PRO A 142 9.16 -15.71 -9.97
CA PRO A 142 8.11 -16.14 -10.89
C PRO A 142 7.42 -17.35 -10.27
N ARG A 143 6.07 -17.36 -10.25
CA ARG A 143 5.30 -18.56 -9.91
C ARG A 143 5.90 -19.72 -10.71
N PRO A 144 6.28 -20.86 -10.08
CA PRO A 144 6.69 -22.02 -10.84
C PRO A 144 5.55 -22.35 -11.80
N ALA A 145 5.87 -22.45 -13.09
CA ALA A 145 4.92 -22.93 -14.09
C ALA A 145 4.44 -24.30 -13.60
N VAL A 146 3.17 -24.39 -13.23
CA VAL A 146 2.53 -25.68 -13.00
C VAL A 146 2.50 -26.34 -14.37
N LEU A 147 3.43 -27.27 -14.59
CA LEU A 147 3.40 -28.18 -15.72
C LEU A 147 2.17 -29.07 -15.52
N HIS A 148 1.15 -28.85 -16.34
CA HIS A 148 0.03 -29.78 -16.54
C HIS A 148 0.44 -30.85 -17.56
#